data_AF-A0A4Q6BX82-F1
#
_entry.id   AF-A0A4Q6BX82-F1
#
_cell.length_a   1.000
_cell.length_b   1.000
_cell.length_c   1.000
_cell.angle_alpha   90.00
_cell.angle_beta   90.00
_cell.angle_gamma   90.00
#
_symmetry.space_group_name_H-M   'P 1'
#
loop_
_entity.id
_entity.type
_entity.pdbx_description
1 polymer ?
#
loop_
_entity_poly.entity_id
_entity_poly.type
_entity_poly.pdbx_seq_one_letter_code
_entity_poly.pdbx_strand_id
1 'polypeptide(L)'
;MKLTPAPGGGGKSLLDDTLVVMVSEFARTWPSSNSDHWPITSVAFAGGGVAANRMVGNYLNDGSALGAPLKLISESGADDVRPPRSGDVVHTAMKMMGVQQFAIPGGSGEIAGLRNA
;
A
#
# COMPACT_ATOMS: atom_id res chain seq x y z
N MET A 1 19.13 7.31 -17.56
CA MET A 1 19.31 6.18 -16.61
C MET A 1 18.86 4.91 -17.34
N LYS A 2 19.66 3.83 -17.35
CA LYS A 2 19.28 2.54 -17.97
C LYS A 2 18.76 1.61 -16.87
N LEU A 3 17.57 1.03 -17.06
CA LEU A 3 16.99 0.11 -16.09
C LEU A 3 17.79 -1.20 -16.05
N THR A 4 17.97 -1.75 -14.84
CA THR A 4 18.58 -3.07 -14.65
C THR A 4 17.66 -4.13 -15.25
N PRO A 5 18.15 -5.01 -16.14
CA PRO A 5 17.33 -6.08 -16.70
C PRO A 5 16.87 -7.09 -15.64
N ALA A 6 15.67 -7.64 -15.81
CA ALA A 6 15.16 -8.75 -15.00
C ALA A 6 15.95 -10.06 -15.23
N PRO A 7 16.10 -10.93 -14.20
CA PRO A 7 16.64 -12.28 -14.37
C PRO A 7 15.69 -13.13 -15.23
N GLY A 8 16.07 -13.39 -16.48
CA GLY A 8 15.26 -14.17 -17.43
C GLY A 8 15.23 -13.60 -18.85
N GLY A 9 15.63 -12.34 -19.04
CA GLY A 9 15.58 -11.68 -20.35
C GLY A 9 14.14 -11.46 -20.85
N GLY A 10 13.98 -10.65 -21.90
CA GLY A 10 12.65 -10.37 -22.48
C GLY A 10 12.11 -8.95 -22.26
N GLY A 11 12.98 -7.95 -22.13
CA GLY A 11 12.56 -6.53 -22.12
C GLY A 11 11.99 -6.03 -20.79
N LYS A 12 11.89 -6.89 -19.77
CA LYS A 12 11.53 -6.51 -18.40
C LYS A 12 12.73 -5.94 -17.63
N SER A 13 12.43 -5.04 -16.71
CA SER A 13 13.36 -4.51 -15.72
C SER A 13 13.27 -5.29 -14.40
N LEU A 14 14.31 -5.22 -13.58
CA LEU A 14 14.35 -5.81 -12.25
C LEU A 14 13.18 -5.32 -11.37
N LEU A 15 12.71 -4.08 -11.57
CA LEU A 15 11.56 -3.54 -10.85
C LEU A 15 10.26 -4.26 -11.20
N ASP A 16 10.11 -4.78 -12.43
CA ASP A 16 8.93 -5.54 -12.80
C ASP A 16 8.79 -6.84 -11.99
N ASP A 17 9.92 -7.43 -11.58
CA ASP A 17 9.99 -8.64 -10.76
C ASP A 17 10.22 -8.34 -9.26
N THR A 18 10.34 -7.07 -8.87
CA THR A 18 10.60 -6.66 -7.48
C THR A 18 9.46 -5.81 -6.95
N LEU A 19 8.80 -6.25 -5.89
CA LEU A 19 7.89 -5.40 -5.14
C LEU A 19 8.69 -4.50 -4.19
N VAL A 20 8.55 -3.19 -4.34
CA VAL A 20 9.10 -2.19 -3.41
C VAL A 20 7.94 -1.57 -2.64
N VAL A 21 7.98 -1.67 -1.31
CA VAL A 21 7.03 -1.03 -0.40
C VAL A 21 7.79 -0.03 0.46
N MET A 22 7.41 1.24 0.39
CA MET A 22 8.00 2.32 1.17
C MET A 22 6.97 2.81 2.18
N VAL A 23 7.27 2.64 3.46
CA VAL A 23 6.46 3.09 4.59
C VAL A 23 7.31 4.00 5.45
N SER A 24 6.75 5.11 5.92
CA SER A 24 7.37 5.91 6.97
C SER A 24 6.75 5.57 8.32
N GLU A 25 7.59 5.33 9.32
CA GLU A 25 7.18 5.27 10.73
C GLU A 25 6.83 6.67 11.27
N PHE A 26 7.46 7.71 10.73
CA PHE A 26 7.29 9.10 11.13
C PHE A 26 6.60 9.88 10.01
N ALA A 27 5.33 10.21 10.19
CA ALA A 27 4.66 11.19 9.33
C ALA A 27 4.89 12.59 9.90
N ARG A 28 5.34 13.52 9.06
CA ARG A 28 5.64 14.89 9.49
C ARG A 28 4.37 15.59 9.94
N THR A 29 4.37 16.11 11.16
CA THR A 29 3.25 16.89 11.68
C THR A 29 3.13 18.25 10.99
N TRP A 30 1.91 18.76 11.01
CA TRP A 30 1.58 20.10 10.54
C TRP A 30 2.46 21.16 11.22
N PRO A 31 2.77 22.28 10.54
CA PRO A 31 3.74 23.28 11.01
C PRO A 31 3.48 23.86 12.41
N SER A 32 2.25 23.73 12.92
CA SER A 32 1.81 24.28 14.20
C SER A 32 2.07 23.37 15.41
N SER A 33 2.62 22.16 15.22
CA SER A 33 2.89 21.20 16.29
C SER A 33 4.24 20.52 16.10
N ASN A 34 5.02 20.42 17.18
CA ASN A 34 6.42 19.96 17.17
C ASN A 34 6.56 18.45 17.47
N SER A 35 5.57 17.64 17.09
CA SER A 35 5.57 16.19 17.30
C SER A 35 5.89 15.47 16.01
N ASP A 36 6.89 14.60 15.95
CA ASP A 36 7.19 13.84 14.71
C ASP A 36 6.39 12.52 14.60
N HIS A 37 5.42 12.29 15.50
CA HIS A 37 4.65 11.05 15.60
C HIS A 37 3.18 11.28 15.22
N TRP A 38 2.91 11.45 13.93
CA TRP A 38 1.53 11.51 13.44
C TRP A 38 1.03 10.13 13.00
N PRO A 39 -0.18 9.69 13.41
CA PRO A 39 -0.67 8.34 13.16
C PRO A 39 -1.08 8.09 11.70
N ILE A 40 -1.14 9.12 10.86
CA ILE A 40 -1.52 8.98 9.45
C ILE A 40 -0.31 9.19 8.56
N THR A 41 -0.05 8.20 7.69
CA THR A 41 1.09 8.16 6.78
C THR A 41 0.64 7.77 5.38
N SER A 42 1.48 8.05 4.38
CA SER A 42 1.32 7.56 3.02
C SER A 42 2.26 6.39 2.79
N VAL A 43 1.82 5.40 2.02
CA VAL A 43 2.64 4.25 1.61
C VAL A 43 2.79 4.26 0.10
N ALA A 44 4.01 4.07 -0.40
CA ALA A 44 4.27 3.97 -1.83
C ALA A 44 4.60 2.52 -2.21
N PHE A 45 3.92 2.04 -3.25
CA PHE A 45 4.14 0.75 -3.88
C PHE A 45 4.74 0.96 -5.27
N ALA A 46 5.73 0.14 -5.64
CA ALA A 46 6.31 0.13 -6.98
C ALA A 46 6.75 -1.27 -7.39
N GLY A 47 6.70 -1.55 -8.70
CA GLY A 47 7.12 -2.84 -9.26
C GLY A 47 6.15 -3.99 -8.95
N GLY A 48 6.57 -5.24 -9.18
CA GLY A 48 5.86 -6.44 -8.70
C GLY A 48 4.37 -6.51 -9.02
N GLY A 49 3.94 -6.07 -10.21
CA GLY A 49 2.53 -6.09 -10.62
C GLY A 49 1.66 -4.98 -10.03
N VAL A 50 2.27 -3.98 -9.37
CA VAL A 50 1.59 -2.75 -8.95
C VAL A 50 1.01 -2.05 -10.16
N ALA A 51 -0.22 -1.60 -10.01
CA ALA A 51 -0.91 -0.88 -11.03
C ALA A 51 -0.41 0.58 -11.02
N ALA A 52 0.42 0.96 -11.99
CA ALA A 52 1.17 2.20 -11.97
C ALA A 52 0.31 3.47 -12.14
N ASN A 53 0.95 4.64 -11.92
CA ASN A 53 0.41 5.99 -12.17
C ASN A 53 -0.93 6.27 -11.47
N ARG A 54 -1.06 5.86 -10.20
CA ARG A 54 -2.28 6.08 -9.42
C ARG A 54 -1.97 6.46 -7.99
N MET A 55 -2.90 7.22 -7.42
CA MET A 55 -3.02 7.46 -5.99
C MET A 55 -4.32 6.79 -5.53
N VAL A 56 -4.23 5.98 -4.48
CA VAL A 56 -5.37 5.26 -3.91
C VAL A 56 -5.59 5.77 -2.49
N GLY A 57 -6.82 6.17 -2.19
CA GLY A 57 -7.18 6.80 -0.91
C GLY A 57 -7.01 8.32 -0.92
N ASN A 58 -7.40 8.95 0.20
CA ASN A 58 -7.29 10.38 0.43
C ASN A 58 -7.29 10.64 1.96
N TYR A 59 -7.15 11.88 2.37
CA TYR A 59 -7.36 12.34 3.74
C TYR A 59 -8.72 13.02 3.87
N LEU A 60 -9.33 12.96 5.06
CA LEU A 60 -10.52 13.73 5.39
C LEU A 60 -10.16 15.21 5.53
N ASN A 61 -10.94 16.08 4.89
CA ASN A 61 -10.79 17.54 4.96
C ASN A 61 -11.76 18.16 5.97
N ASP A 62 -11.84 17.57 7.17
CA ASP A 62 -12.71 17.98 8.27
C ASP A 62 -11.92 18.48 9.50
N GLY A 63 -10.61 18.72 9.31
CA GLY A 63 -9.69 19.12 10.37
C GLY A 63 -9.13 17.96 11.20
N SER A 64 -9.65 16.73 11.06
CA SER A 64 -9.09 15.54 11.73
C SER A 64 -7.81 15.03 11.06
N ALA A 65 -7.63 15.33 9.77
CA ALA A 65 -6.56 14.81 8.92
C ALA A 65 -6.46 13.27 8.93
N LEU A 66 -7.54 12.55 9.24
CA LEU A 66 -7.59 11.10 9.21
C LEU A 66 -7.60 10.57 7.77
N GLY A 67 -7.21 9.30 7.58
CA GLY A 67 -7.38 8.63 6.29
C GLY A 67 -8.86 8.49 5.94
N ALA A 68 -9.24 8.85 4.71
CA ALA A 68 -10.57 8.64 4.18
C ALA A 68 -10.83 7.13 3.98
N PRO A 69 -12.08 6.65 4.18
CA PRO A 69 -12.43 5.27 3.90
C PRO A 69 -12.12 4.85 2.46
N LEU A 70 -11.56 3.66 2.32
CA LEU A 70 -11.17 3.04 1.06
C LEU A 70 -11.80 1.65 0.99
N LYS A 71 -12.12 1.20 -0.24
CA LYS A 71 -12.55 -0.16 -0.48
C LYS A 71 -11.39 -1.15 -0.24
N LEU A 72 -11.66 -2.14 0.58
CA LEU A 72 -10.79 -3.26 0.89
C LEU A 72 -11.50 -4.56 0.52
N ILE A 73 -10.74 -5.60 0.22
CA ILE A 73 -11.24 -6.96 0.04
C ILE A 73 -10.73 -7.75 1.23
N SER A 74 -11.61 -8.11 2.15
CA SER A 74 -11.24 -8.82 3.38
C SER A 74 -10.61 -10.19 3.09
N GLU A 75 -10.01 -10.81 4.11
CA GLU A 75 -9.53 -12.20 4.03
C GLU A 75 -10.61 -13.20 3.58
N SER A 76 -11.90 -12.94 3.87
CA SER A 76 -13.02 -13.78 3.41
C SER A 76 -13.47 -13.48 1.98
N GLY A 77 -12.85 -12.52 1.31
CA GLY A 77 -13.22 -12.05 -0.03
C GLY A 77 -14.41 -11.09 -0.03
N ALA A 78 -14.91 -10.67 1.14
CA ALA A 78 -15.99 -9.71 1.24
C ALA A 78 -15.48 -8.28 1.02
N ASP A 79 -16.32 -7.43 0.45
CA ASP A 79 -16.06 -6.00 0.38
C ASP A 79 -16.12 -5.39 1.78
N ASP A 80 -15.14 -4.56 2.12
CA ASP A 80 -15.06 -3.76 3.34
C ASP A 80 -14.72 -2.30 2.97
N VAL A 81 -15.18 -1.32 3.75
CA VAL A 81 -14.97 0.11 3.48
C VAL A 81 -14.59 0.81 4.77
N ARG A 82 -13.30 1.13 4.91
CA ARG A 82 -12.73 1.80 6.09
C ARG A 82 -11.36 2.39 5.79
N PRO A 83 -10.80 3.24 6.67
CA PRO A 83 -9.42 3.67 6.54
C PRO A 83 -8.46 2.47 6.53
N PRO A 84 -7.44 2.45 5.64
CA PRO A 84 -6.44 1.40 5.63
C PRO A 84 -5.57 1.41 6.89
N ARG A 85 -5.20 0.22 7.35
CA ARG A 85 -4.28 -0.02 8.46
C ARG A 85 -2.97 -0.61 7.93
N SER A 86 -1.92 -0.61 8.75
CA SER A 86 -0.65 -1.27 8.40
C SER A 86 -0.83 -2.75 8.03
N GLY A 87 -1.78 -3.44 8.67
CA GLY A 87 -2.15 -4.81 8.30
C GLY A 87 -2.65 -4.95 6.86
N ASP A 88 -3.38 -3.97 6.32
CA ASP A 88 -3.89 -4.01 4.93
C ASP A 88 -2.77 -3.77 3.92
N VAL A 89 -1.78 -2.95 4.28
CA VAL A 89 -0.55 -2.73 3.49
C VAL A 89 0.23 -4.02 3.37
N VAL A 90 0.45 -4.72 4.50
CA VAL A 90 1.14 -6.02 4.52
C VAL A 90 0.32 -7.08 3.78
N HIS A 91 -1.00 -7.13 3.96
CA HIS A 91 -1.88 -8.06 3.23
C HIS A 91 -1.72 -7.87 1.73
N THR A 92 -1.80 -6.62 1.26
CA THR A 92 -1.69 -6.29 -0.16
C THR A 92 -0.32 -6.70 -0.71
N ALA A 93 0.76 -6.44 0.03
CA ALA A 93 2.10 -6.85 -0.37
C ALA A 93 2.24 -8.38 -0.48
N MET A 94 1.71 -9.13 0.48
CA MET A 94 1.70 -10.60 0.44
C MET A 94 0.98 -11.15 -0.79
N LYS A 95 -0.20 -10.57 -1.12
CA LYS A 95 -0.97 -10.96 -2.32
C LYS A 95 -0.21 -10.64 -3.61
N MET A 96 0.44 -9.48 -3.70
CA MET A 96 1.28 -9.09 -4.84
C MET A 96 2.48 -10.03 -5.04
N MET A 97 3.07 -10.53 -3.95
CA MET A 97 4.12 -11.54 -3.99
C MET A 97 3.60 -12.96 -4.29
N GLY A 98 2.29 -13.14 -4.48
CA GLY A 98 1.68 -14.45 -4.76
C GLY A 98 1.53 -15.35 -3.53
N VAL A 99 1.71 -14.82 -2.31
CA VAL A 99 1.49 -15.56 -1.07
C VAL A 99 -0.02 -15.60 -0.80
N GLN A 100 -0.60 -16.81 -0.66
CA GLN A 100 -2.04 -16.98 -0.52
C GLN A 100 -2.51 -17.48 0.85
N GLN A 101 -1.61 -18.12 1.61
CA GLN A 101 -1.93 -18.72 2.90
C GLN A 101 -1.23 -17.96 4.02
N PHE A 102 -1.83 -16.85 4.43
CA PHE A 102 -1.36 -16.02 5.53
C PHE A 102 -2.55 -15.46 6.31
N ALA A 103 -2.31 -15.11 7.57
CA ALA A 103 -3.29 -14.47 8.44
C ALA A 103 -2.60 -13.34 9.19
N ILE A 104 -3.22 -12.16 9.22
CA ILE A 104 -2.68 -11.00 9.95
C ILE A 104 -3.57 -10.77 11.18
N PRO A 105 -3.02 -10.85 12.40
CA PRO A 105 -3.78 -10.60 13.62
C PRO A 105 -4.49 -9.25 13.60
N GLY A 106 -5.74 -9.21 14.09
CA GLY A 106 -6.57 -8.00 14.08
C GLY A 106 -7.37 -7.78 12.78
N GLY A 107 -7.31 -8.75 11.86
CA GLY A 107 -8.02 -8.75 10.59
C GLY A 107 -7.37 -7.81 9.58
N SER A 108 -7.31 -8.24 8.32
CA SER A 108 -6.73 -7.45 7.24
C SER A 108 -7.53 -7.60 5.94
N GLY A 109 -7.28 -6.72 4.99
CA GLY A 109 -7.83 -6.80 3.65
C GLY A 109 -6.87 -6.27 2.60
N GLU A 110 -7.00 -6.80 1.39
CA GLU A 110 -6.32 -6.28 0.21
C GLU A 110 -6.88 -4.91 -0.14
N ILE A 111 -6.01 -3.93 -0.35
CA ILE A 111 -6.41 -2.59 -0.80
C ILE A 111 -6.82 -2.65 -2.26
N ALA A 112 -8.09 -2.34 -2.54
CA ALA A 112 -8.62 -2.38 -3.88
C ALA A 112 -7.93 -1.34 -4.79
N GLY A 113 -7.54 -1.76 -5.98
CA GLY A 113 -6.96 -0.89 -7.00
C GLY A 113 -5.44 -0.69 -6.90
N LEU A 114 -4.73 -1.32 -5.95
CA LEU A 114 -3.26 -1.26 -5.91
C LEU A 114 -2.56 -2.25 -6.84
N ARG A 115 -3.11 -3.46 -7.04
CA ARG A 115 -2.60 -4.43 -8.04
C ARG A 115 -3.41 -4.40 -9.33
N ASN A 116 -2.77 -4.81 -10.43
CA ASN A 116 -3.51 -5.13 -11.65
C ASN A 116 -4.40 -6.37 -11.40
N ALA A 117 -5.59 -6.36 -11.99
CA ALA A 117 -6.56 -7.47 -11.88
C ALA A 117 -6.01 -8.75 -12.50
#